data_AF-B9RMX0-F1
#
_entry.id   AF-B9RMX0-F1
#
_cell.length_a   1.000
_cell.length_b   1.000
_cell.length_c   1.000
_cell.angle_alpha   90.00
_cell.angle_beta   90.00
_cell.angle_gamma   90.00
#
_symmetry.space_group_name_H-M   'P 1'
#
loop_
_entity.id
_entity.type
_entity.pdbx_description
1 polymer ?
#
loop_
_entity_poly.entity_id
_entity_poly.type
_entity_poly.pdbx_seq_one_letter_code
_entity_poly.pdbx_strand_id
1 'polypeptide(L)' 'MSYTLLSEVDHMSRNIRLKVRVKRIWRFLNIFNPDELFSLEFLMLDKKGETI' A
#
# COMPACT_ATOMS: atom_id res chain seq x y z
N MET A 1 18.87 -2.96 -7.30
CA MET A 1 18.17 -3.52 -6.12
C MET A 1 16.90 -4.22 -6.59
N SER A 2 16.66 -5.45 -6.12
CA SER A 2 15.44 -6.20 -6.45
C SER A 2 14.21 -5.60 -5.75
N TYR A 3 13.05 -5.65 -6.40
CA TYR A 3 11.75 -5.24 -5.85
C TYR A 3 10.70 -6.27 -6.27
N THR A 4 9.69 -6.45 -5.42
CA THR A 4 8.55 -7.36 -5.62
C THR A 4 7.46 -6.64 -6.42
N LEU A 5 6.70 -7.38 -7.24
CA LEU A 5 5.52 -6.86 -7.95
C LEU A 5 4.27 -6.94 -7.08
N LEU A 6 3.25 -6.12 -7.37
CA LEU A 6 2.01 -6.15 -6.59
C LEU A 6 1.31 -7.52 -6.71
N SER A 7 1.30 -8.12 -7.90
CA SER A 7 0.79 -9.48 -8.16
C SER A 7 1.43 -10.59 -7.29
N GLU A 8 2.62 -10.34 -6.76
CA GLU A 8 3.42 -11.32 -6.00
C GLU A 8 3.24 -11.17 -4.49
N VAL A 9 2.53 -10.12 -4.05
CA VAL A 9 2.26 -9.88 -2.63
C VAL A 9 1.02 -10.65 -2.21
N ASP A 10 1.16 -11.42 -1.13
CA ASP A 10 0.07 -12.13 -0.49
C ASP A 10 0.01 -11.86 1.02
N HIS A 11 -0.92 -12.51 1.71
CA HIS A 11 -1.12 -12.38 3.15
C HIS A 11 0.03 -12.95 4.01
N MET A 12 0.93 -13.73 3.42
CA MET A 12 2.07 -14.34 4.12
C MET A 12 3.37 -13.54 3.92
N SER A 13 3.37 -12.62 2.97
CA SER A 13 4.51 -11.80 2.59
C SER A 13 4.95 -10.89 3.75
N ARG A 14 6.22 -10.99 4.15
CA ARG A 14 6.84 -10.17 5.21
C ARG A 14 8.10 -9.48 4.67
N ASN A 15 8.39 -8.28 5.17
CA ASN A 15 9.59 -7.49 4.82
C ASN A 15 9.79 -7.27 3.30
N ILE A 16 8.70 -6.94 2.59
CA ILE A 16 8.74 -6.72 1.15
C ILE A 16 9.24 -5.32 0.77
N ARG A 17 9.83 -5.23 -0.42
CA ARG A 17 10.23 -3.95 -1.03
C ARG A 17 9.50 -3.79 -2.36
N LEU A 18 8.62 -2.81 -2.43
CA LEU A 18 7.82 -2.50 -3.62
C LEU A 18 8.34 -1.23 -4.30
N LYS A 19 8.19 -1.18 -5.63
CA LYS A 19 8.38 0.05 -6.42
C LYS A 19 7.07 0.37 -7.12
N VAL A 20 6.33 1.32 -6.57
CA VAL A 20 4.98 1.70 -7.03
C VAL A 20 4.86 3.20 -7.24
N ARG A 21 3.90 3.61 -8.06
CA ARG A 21 3.40 4.98 -8.15
C ARG A 21 2.14 5.10 -7.29
N VAL A 22 2.09 6.12 -6.44
CA VAL A 22 0.84 6.48 -5.75
C VAL A 22 -0.07 7.17 -6.75
N LYS A 23 -1.22 6.55 -7.05
CA LYS A 23 -2.23 7.11 -7.98
C LYS A 23 -3.15 8.08 -7.26
N ARG A 24 -3.54 7.73 -6.04
CA ARG A 24 -4.46 8.50 -5.22
C ARG A 24 -4.14 8.30 -3.75
N ILE A 25 -4.27 9.37 -2.98
CA ILE A 25 -4.27 9.34 -1.52
C ILE A 25 -5.71 9.66 -1.12
N TRP A 26 -6.34 8.77 -0.38
CA TRP A 26 -7.69 9.00 0.14
C TRP A 26 -7.61 9.88 1.39
N ARG A 27 -8.73 10.52 1.74
CA ARG A 27 -8.77 11.45 2.86
C ARG A 27 -8.38 10.73 4.15
N PHE A 28 -7.58 11.42 4.95
CA PHE A 28 -7.29 11.06 6.33
C PHE A 28 -8.58 10.67 7.05
N LEU A 29 -8.65 9.42 7.49
CA LEU A 29 -9.74 8.95 8.32
C LEU A 29 -9.26 9.04 9.76
N ASN A 30 -9.89 9.93 10.52
CA ASN A 30 -9.76 9.93 11.97
C ASN A 30 -10.62 8.79 12.51
N ILE A 31 -10.11 7.56 12.39
CA ILE A 31 -10.74 6.39 12.96
C ILE A 31 -10.41 6.43 14.44
N PHE A 32 -11.41 6.64 15.28
CA PHE A 32 -11.25 6.59 16.73
C PHE A 32 -11.06 5.12 17.17
N ASN A 33 -9.89 4.57 16.88
CA ASN A 33 -9.37 3.39 17.53
C ASN A 33 -8.52 3.88 18.71
N PRO A 34 -8.72 3.38 19.95
CA PRO A 34 -8.01 3.87 21.13
C PRO A 34 -6.48 3.86 20.98
N ASP A 35 -5.95 2.95 20.16
CA ASP A 35 -4.51 2.74 19.92
C ASP A 35 -4.01 3.31 18.57
N GLU A 36 -4.89 3.86 17.73
CA GLU A 36 -4.51 4.42 16.42
C GLU A 36 -4.66 5.95 16.40
N LEU A 37 -3.55 6.64 16.16
CA LEU A 37 -3.53 8.11 16.04
C LEU A 37 -4.18 8.59 14.74
N PHE A 38 -4.00 7.85 13.64
CA PHE A 38 -4.60 8.13 12.34
C PHE A 38 -4.42 6.98 11.35
N SER A 39 -5.30 6.95 10.33
CA SER A 39 -5.15 6.07 9.17
C SER A 39 -5.12 6.85 7.86
N LEU A 40 -4.34 6.35 6.91
CA LEU A 40 -4.14 6.90 5.57
C LEU A 40 -4.23 5.77 4.54
N GLU A 41 -5.15 5.93 3.60
CA GLU A 41 -5.39 4.97 2.53
C GLU A 41 -4.78 5.45 1.21
N PHE A 42 -4.13 4.54 0.49
CA PHE A 42 -3.45 4.81 -0.77
C PHE A 42 -3.96 3.84 -1.84
N LEU A 43 -4.15 4.35 -3.05
CA LEU A 43 -4.30 3.52 -4.25
C LEU A 43 -2.96 3.51 -4.97
N MET A 44 -2.35 2.33 -5.08
CA MET A 44 -1.01 2.15 -5.65
C MET A 44 -1.09 1.55 -7.05
N LEU A 45 -0.06 1.82 -7.86
CA LEU A 45 0.09 1.27 -9.21
C LEU A 45 1.52 0.79 -9.42
N ASP A 46 1.68 -0.46 -9.83
CA ASP A 46 2.99 -0.98 -10.19
C ASP A 46 3.30 -0.80 -11.68
N LYS A 47 4.47 -1.30 -12.12
CA LYS A 47 4.91 -1.19 -13.51
C LYS A 47 4.01 -1.92 -14.52
N LYS A 48 3.27 -2.94 -14.08
CA LYS A 48 2.36 -3.71 -14.94
C LYS A 48 1.01 -3.00 -15.12
N GLY A 49 0.79 -1.90 -14.39
CA GLY A 49 -0.49 -1.20 -14.39
C GLY A 49 -1.52 -1.82 -13.45
N GLU A 50 -1.10 -2.77 -12.60
CA GLU A 50 -1.97 -3.36 -11.59
C GLU A 50 -2.18 -2.39 -10.44
N THR A 51 -3.40 -2.35 -9.93
CA THR A 51 -3.81 -1.50 -8.79
C THR A 51 -4.15 -2.35 -7.58
N ILE A 52 -3.66 -1.95 -6.41
CA ILE A 52 -4.13 -2.44 -5.11
C ILE A 52 -4.51 -1.26 -4.24
#